data_AF-D7NEZ9-F1
#
_entry.id   AF-D7NEZ9-F1
#
_cell.length_a   1.000
_cell.length_b   1.000
_cell.length_c   1.000
_cell.angle_alpha   90.00
_cell.angle_beta   90.00
_cell.angle_gamma   90.00
#
_symmetry.space_group_name_H-M   'P 1'
#
loop_
_entity.id
_entity.type
_entity.pdbx_description
1 polymer ?
#
loop_
_entity_poly.entity_id
_entity_poly.type
_entity_poly.pdbx_seq_one_letter_code
_entity_poly.pdbx_strand_id
1 'polypeptide(L)'
;MLQTEAVPTDLRVLSEQIYQYKKGVRNMVLYTFPDRYQQQAVCKLERQGIDYLIQPVGNKRINLFFGRKECMDAIRTFAGRPLNQLTPEEDFILGTLLGYDICSQCERYCKRKA
;
A
#
# COMPACT_ATOMS: atom_id res chain seq x y z
N MET A 1 26.33 15.89 22.70
CA MET A 1 26.07 16.02 21.25
C MET A 1 24.83 15.23 20.93
N LEU A 2 23.74 15.88 20.54
CA LEU A 2 22.55 15.21 20.01
C LEU A 2 22.91 14.78 18.59
N GLN A 3 23.22 13.50 18.40
CA GLN A 3 23.29 12.92 17.06
C GLN A 3 21.88 13.02 16.47
N THR A 4 21.70 13.91 15.51
CA THR A 4 20.51 13.95 14.67
C THR A 4 20.49 12.65 13.88
N GLU A 5 19.83 11.61 14.40
CA GLU A 5 19.66 10.36 13.68
C GLU A 5 18.99 10.66 12.35
N ALA A 6 19.72 10.45 11.25
CA ALA A 6 19.18 10.63 9.92
C ALA A 6 17.96 9.73 9.78
N VAL A 7 16.81 10.32 9.43
CA VAL A 7 15.56 9.57 9.26
C VAL A 7 15.82 8.45 8.24
N PRO A 8 15.57 7.16 8.61
CA PRO A 8 15.76 6.03 7.72
C PRO A 8 15.09 6.25 6.36
N THR A 9 15.76 5.81 5.29
CA THR A 9 15.28 5.99 3.90
C THR A 9 13.85 5.51 3.71
N ASP A 10 13.47 4.37 4.31
CA ASP A 10 12.10 3.84 4.22
C ASP A 10 11.04 4.80 4.78
N LEU A 11 11.33 5.45 5.93
CA LEU A 11 10.40 6.41 6.54
C LEU A 11 10.33 7.73 5.76
N ARG A 12 11.41 8.11 5.07
CA ARG A 12 11.40 9.25 4.15
C ARG A 12 10.50 8.96 2.95
N VAL A 13 10.66 7.78 2.33
CA VAL A 13 9.81 7.33 1.22
C VAL A 13 8.36 7.24 1.65
N LEU A 14 8.06 6.67 2.82
CA LEU A 14 6.69 6.65 3.36
C LEU A 14 6.10 8.06 3.50
N SER A 15 6.89 9.02 4.00
CA SER A 15 6.43 10.40 4.16
C SER A 15 6.10 11.06 2.82
N GLU A 16 6.90 10.78 1.78
CA GLU A 16 6.63 11.21 0.41
C GLU A 16 5.34 10.55 -0.13
N GLN A 17 5.15 9.25 0.08
CA GLN A 17 3.92 8.57 -0.36
C GLN A 17 2.66 9.14 0.31
N ILE A 18 2.73 9.46 1.61
CA ILE A 18 1.62 10.10 2.33
C ILE A 18 1.34 11.50 1.77
N TYR A 19 2.37 12.26 1.44
CA TYR A 19 2.23 13.58 0.83
C TYR A 19 1.54 13.51 -0.54
N GLN A 20 1.96 12.59 -1.41
CA GLN A 20 1.33 12.37 -2.72
C GLN A 20 -0.13 11.90 -2.61
N TYR A 21 -0.42 11.02 -1.64
CA TYR A 21 -1.79 10.63 -1.32
C TYR A 21 -2.65 11.84 -0.92
N LYS A 22 -2.14 12.70 -0.02
CA LYS A 22 -2.85 13.92 0.41
C LYS A 22 -3.08 14.93 -0.72
N LYS A 23 -2.22 14.94 -1.73
CA LYS A 23 -2.42 15.75 -2.95
C LYS A 23 -3.47 15.17 -3.91
N GLY A 24 -3.99 13.97 -3.65
CA GLY A 24 -4.98 13.33 -4.50
C GLY A 24 -4.39 12.67 -5.74
N VAL A 25 -3.08 12.37 -5.77
CA VAL A 25 -2.46 11.67 -6.92
C VAL A 25 -3.04 10.27 -7.12
N ARG A 26 -3.41 9.60 -6.02
CA ARG A 26 -4.06 8.28 -6.02
C ARG A 26 -4.91 8.10 -4.78
N ASN A 27 -5.93 7.24 -4.87
CA ASN A 27 -6.86 6.97 -3.78
C ASN A 27 -6.34 5.97 -2.74
N MET A 28 -5.32 5.19 -3.12
CA MET A 28 -4.71 4.18 -2.27
C MET A 28 -3.24 3.98 -2.63
N VAL A 29 -2.42 3.67 -1.63
CA VAL A 29 -1.00 3.34 -1.76
C VAL A 29 -0.74 1.97 -1.16
N LEU A 30 0.14 1.20 -1.82
CA LEU A 30 0.80 0.03 -1.25
C LEU A 30 2.29 0.34 -1.11
N TYR A 31 2.83 0.20 0.10
CA TYR A 31 4.25 0.37 0.37
C TYR A 31 4.81 -0.80 1.16
N THR A 32 5.87 -1.44 0.64
CA THR A 32 6.53 -2.58 1.27
C THR A 32 7.84 -2.15 1.93
N PHE A 33 8.00 -2.39 3.23
CA PHE A 33 9.18 -1.99 3.99
C PHE A 33 9.46 -2.94 5.17
N PRO A 34 10.62 -2.83 5.84
CA PRO A 34 10.96 -3.67 7.00
C PRO A 34 9.97 -3.52 8.17
N ASP A 35 9.60 -4.64 8.78
CA ASP A 35 8.63 -4.72 9.89
C ASP A 35 9.03 -3.89 11.13
N ARG A 36 10.33 -3.72 11.38
CA ARG A 36 10.86 -2.88 12.47
C ARG A 36 10.36 -1.43 12.44
N TYR A 37 9.94 -0.93 11.29
CA TYR A 37 9.41 0.43 11.13
C TYR A 37 7.88 0.51 11.19
N GLN A 38 7.19 -0.63 11.38
CA GLN A 38 5.73 -0.71 11.36
C GLN A 38 5.08 0.28 12.34
N GLN A 39 5.53 0.29 13.59
CA GLN A 39 4.94 1.16 14.61
C GLN A 39 5.09 2.64 14.25
N GLN A 40 6.25 3.05 13.74
CA GLN A 40 6.48 4.44 13.31
C GLN A 40 5.61 4.81 12.11
N ALA A 41 5.40 3.88 11.18
CA ALA A 41 4.52 4.08 10.03
C ALA A 41 3.05 4.23 10.43
N VAL A 42 2.56 3.35 11.30
CA VAL A 42 1.19 3.41 11.84
C VAL A 42 0.94 4.71 12.59
N CYS A 43 1.82 5.10 13.52
CA CYS A 43 1.71 6.36 14.24
C CYS A 43 1.62 7.58 13.30
N LYS A 44 2.33 7.56 12.16
CA LYS A 44 2.23 8.63 11.14
C LYS A 44 0.86 8.67 10.48
N LEU A 45 0.27 7.51 10.15
CA LEU A 45 -1.03 7.42 9.49
C LEU A 45 -2.16 7.79 10.46
N GLU A 46 -2.14 7.27 11.68
CA GLU A 46 -3.14 7.55 12.71
C GLU A 46 -3.20 9.04 13.08
N ARG A 47 -2.05 9.71 13.24
CA ARG A 47 -1.98 11.16 13.48
C ARG A 47 -2.61 12.00 12.38
N GLN A 48 -2.77 11.42 11.18
CA GLN A 48 -3.34 12.08 10.02
C GLN A 48 -4.75 11.57 9.70
N GLY A 49 -5.30 10.65 10.49
CA GLY A 49 -6.62 10.05 10.27
C GLY A 49 -6.71 9.25 8.97
N ILE A 50 -5.61 8.65 8.50
CA ILE A 50 -5.57 7.90 7.25
C ILE A 50 -5.85 6.42 7.55
N ASP A 51 -6.85 5.85 6.88
CA ASP A 51 -7.20 4.43 7.04
C ASP A 51 -6.14 3.54 6.38
N TYR A 52 -5.90 2.36 6.97
CA TYR A 52 -4.81 1.47 6.57
C TYR A 52 -5.10 -0.01 6.81
N LEU A 53 -4.30 -0.86 6.16
CA LEU A 53 -4.24 -2.29 6.35
C LEU A 53 -2.78 -2.74 6.32
N ILE A 54 -2.39 -3.57 7.30
CA ILE A 54 -1.06 -4.18 7.36
C ILE A 54 -1.20 -5.64 6.94
N GLN A 55 -0.33 -6.07 6.05
CA GLN A 55 -0.24 -7.45 5.60
C GLN A 55 1.22 -7.95 5.76
N PRO A 56 1.49 -8.94 6.62
CA PRO A 56 2.80 -9.58 6.70
C PRO A 56 3.11 -10.32 5.39
N VAL A 57 4.31 -10.10 4.84
CA VAL A 57 4.75 -10.79 3.60
C VAL A 57 5.89 -11.79 3.82
N GLY A 58 6.38 -11.90 5.06
CA GLY A 58 7.54 -12.71 5.42
C GLY A 58 8.87 -11.95 5.27
N ASN A 59 9.99 -12.61 5.61
CA ASN A 59 11.34 -12.05 5.53
C ASN A 59 11.52 -10.69 6.25
N LYS A 60 10.86 -10.51 7.41
CA LYS A 60 10.89 -9.26 8.19
C LYS A 60 10.42 -8.03 7.40
N ARG A 61 9.49 -8.23 6.46
CA ARG A 61 8.87 -7.15 5.69
C ARG A 61 7.36 -7.22 5.82
N ILE A 62 6.74 -6.05 5.68
CA ILE A 62 5.29 -5.89 5.63
C ILE A 62 4.89 -5.10 4.40
N ASN A 63 3.69 -5.39 3.91
CA ASN A 63 2.93 -4.53 3.03
C ASN A 63 2.05 -3.62 3.90
N LEU A 64 2.18 -2.31 3.71
CA LEU A 64 1.27 -1.32 4.29
C LEU A 64 0.42 -0.73 3.17
N PHE A 65 -0.86 -1.02 3.23
CA PHE A 65 -1.87 -0.35 2.43
C PHE A 65 -2.40 0.83 3.22
N PHE A 66 -2.57 1.98 2.57
CA PHE A 66 -3.27 3.12 3.18
C PHE A 66 -3.99 3.94 2.11
N GLY A 67 -5.09 4.57 2.48
CA GLY A 67 -5.86 5.37 1.54
C GLY A 67 -7.26 5.73 2.01
N ARG A 68 -8.13 5.95 1.01
CA ARG A 68 -9.56 6.21 1.19
C ARG A 68 -10.23 5.00 1.86
N LYS A 69 -11.16 5.27 2.79
CA LYS A 69 -11.83 4.22 3.58
C LYS A 69 -12.51 3.18 2.68
N GLU A 70 -13.17 3.62 1.61
CA GLU A 70 -13.88 2.76 0.66
C GLU A 70 -12.90 1.81 -0.08
N CYS A 71 -11.70 2.31 -0.41
CA CYS A 71 -10.64 1.48 -0.99
C CYS A 71 -10.09 0.48 0.03
N MET A 72 -9.92 0.90 1.29
CA MET A 72 -9.45 0.02 2.36
C MET A 72 -10.46 -1.09 2.67
N ASP A 73 -11.74 -0.76 2.72
CA ASP A 73 -12.83 -1.72 2.94
C ASP A 73 -12.88 -2.77 1.81
N ALA A 74 -12.69 -2.35 0.55
CA ALA A 74 -12.57 -3.29 -0.58
C ALA A 74 -11.33 -4.21 -0.45
N ILE A 75 -10.15 -3.66 -0.18
CA ILE A 75 -8.91 -4.44 -0.04
C ILE A 75 -9.00 -5.47 1.09
N ARG A 76 -9.64 -5.13 2.21
CA ARG A 76 -9.83 -6.04 3.36
C ARG A 76 -10.56 -7.34 2.97
N THR A 77 -11.38 -7.32 1.92
CA THR A 77 -12.14 -8.51 1.49
C THR A 77 -11.27 -9.60 0.86
N PHE A 78 -10.12 -9.23 0.27
CA PHE A 78 -9.29 -10.19 -0.49
C PHE A 78 -7.79 -10.15 -0.19
N ALA A 79 -7.25 -9.08 0.39
CA ALA A 79 -5.82 -8.95 0.71
C ALA A 79 -5.40 -9.66 2.02
N GLY A 80 -6.21 -10.59 2.52
CA GLY A 80 -5.84 -11.48 3.64
C GLY A 80 -4.84 -12.57 3.27
N ARG A 81 -4.53 -12.73 1.97
CA ARG A 81 -3.61 -13.74 1.41
C ARG A 81 -2.49 -13.10 0.61
N PRO A 82 -1.34 -13.80 0.42
CA PRO A 82 -0.24 -13.31 -0.42
C PRO A 82 -0.71 -12.77 -1.77
N LEU A 83 -0.18 -11.61 -2.19
CA LEU A 83 -0.63 -10.92 -3.41
C LEU A 83 -0.41 -11.72 -4.69
N ASN A 84 0.53 -12.66 -4.69
CA ASN A 84 0.76 -13.58 -5.81
C ASN A 84 -0.31 -14.66 -5.95
N GLN A 85 -1.22 -14.81 -4.97
CA GLN A 85 -2.33 -15.76 -4.98
C GLN A 85 -3.67 -15.10 -5.33
N LEU A 86 -3.67 -13.81 -5.69
CA LEU A 86 -4.89 -13.13 -6.12
C LEU A 86 -5.38 -13.68 -7.45
N THR A 87 -6.69 -13.84 -7.56
CA THR A 87 -7.38 -14.13 -8.82
C THR A 87 -7.13 -12.99 -9.83
N PRO A 88 -7.31 -13.23 -11.14
CA PRO A 88 -7.21 -12.17 -12.13
C PRO A 88 -8.13 -10.98 -11.81
N GLU A 89 -9.34 -11.23 -11.32
CA GLU A 89 -10.32 -10.22 -10.91
C GLU A 89 -9.85 -9.37 -9.73
N GLU A 90 -9.34 -10.00 -8.67
CA GLU A 90 -8.83 -9.27 -7.50
C GLU A 90 -7.57 -8.48 -7.82
N ASP A 91 -6.69 -9.02 -8.67
CA ASP A 91 -5.51 -8.31 -9.16
C ASP A 91 -5.87 -7.13 -10.07
N PHE A 92 -6.94 -7.27 -10.86
CA PHE A 92 -7.53 -6.17 -11.62
C PHE A 92 -7.98 -5.06 -10.67
N ILE A 93 -8.81 -5.39 -9.68
CA ILE A 93 -9.32 -4.46 -8.67
C ILE A 93 -8.17 -3.78 -7.92
N LEU A 94 -7.19 -4.55 -7.45
CA LEU A 94 -6.02 -4.03 -6.75
C LEU A 94 -5.27 -3.00 -7.60
N GLY A 95 -4.98 -3.31 -8.86
CA GLY A 95 -4.25 -2.40 -9.73
C GLY A 95 -5.03 -1.12 -10.04
N THR A 96 -6.34 -1.22 -10.26
CA THR A 96 -7.20 -0.03 -10.45
C THR A 96 -7.21 0.85 -9.19
N LEU A 97 -7.32 0.25 -7.99
CA LEU A 97 -7.29 1.00 -6.73
C LEU A 97 -5.93 1.70 -6.49
N LEU A 98 -4.83 1.09 -6.95
CA LEU A 98 -3.49 1.69 -6.91
C LEU A 98 -3.28 2.81 -7.95
N GLY A 99 -4.25 3.03 -8.84
CA GLY A 99 -4.22 4.08 -9.86
C GLY A 99 -3.53 3.67 -11.15
N TYR A 100 -3.41 2.37 -11.45
CA TYR A 100 -2.96 1.93 -12.77
C TYR A 100 -4.02 2.22 -13.83
N ASP A 101 -3.54 2.45 -15.05
CA ASP A 101 -4.39 2.67 -16.21
C ASP A 101 -5.33 1.47 -16.45
N ILE A 102 -6.60 1.77 -16.74
CA ILE A 102 -7.66 0.77 -16.88
C ILE A 102 -7.39 -0.12 -18.11
N CYS A 103 -6.95 0.45 -19.23
CA CYS A 103 -6.68 -0.32 -20.44
C CYS A 103 -5.53 -1.30 -20.22
N SER A 104 -4.46 -0.85 -19.56
CA SER A 104 -3.32 -1.69 -19.16
C SER A 104 -3.75 -2.83 -18.23
N GLN A 105 -4.66 -2.57 -17.29
CA GLN A 105 -5.24 -3.60 -16.41
C GLN A 105 -6.13 -4.58 -17.20
N CYS A 106 -6.89 -4.13 -18.21
CA CYS A 106 -7.66 -4.99 -19.10
C CYS A 106 -6.76 -5.96 -19.87
N GLU A 107 -5.67 -5.45 -20.46
CA GLU A 107 -4.70 -6.28 -21.16
C GLU A 107 -4.09 -7.36 -20.24
N ARG A 108 -3.68 -6.96 -19.04
CA ARG A 108 -3.14 -7.87 -18.03
C ARG A 108 -4.16 -8.92 -17.60
N TYR A 109 -5.41 -8.52 -17.39
CA TYR A 109 -6.50 -9.43 -17.02
C TYR A 109 -6.74 -10.49 -18.09
N CYS A 110 -6.88 -10.08 -19.35
CA CYS A 110 -7.07 -11.01 -20.47
C CYS A 110 -5.90 -12.00 -20.59
N LYS A 111 -4.66 -11.52 -20.43
CA LYS A 111 -3.45 -12.40 -20.45
C LYS A 111 -3.42 -13.42 -19.32
N ARG A 112 -3.97 -13.10 -18.14
CA ARG A 112 -4.01 -14.03 -17.00
C ARG A 112 -5.19 -15.03 -17.06
N LYS A 113 -6.19 -14.77 -17.91
CA LYS A 113 -7.35 -15.64 -18.11
C LYS A 113 -7.20 -16.63 -19.25
N ALA A 114 -6.37 -16.30 -20.24
CA ALA A 114 -5.97 -17.19 -21.33
C ALA A 114 -5.16 -18.38 -20.80
#